data_AF-A0AA35XM94-F1
#
_entry.id   AF-A0AA35XM94-F1
#
_cell.length_a   1.000
_cell.length_b   1.000
_cell.length_c   1.000
_cell.angle_alpha   90.00
_cell.angle_beta   90.00
_cell.angle_gamma   90.00
#
_symmetry.space_group_name_H-M   'P 1'
#
loop_
_entity.id
_entity.type
_entity.pdbx_description
1 polymer ?
#
loop_
_entity_poly.entity_id
_entity_poly.type
_entity_poly.pdbx_seq_one_letter_code
_entity_poly.pdbx_strand_id
1 'polypeptide(L)'
;MGAVSCTRRRLFDSHSIYTRSEFAGERIPTLNGALDVCEELDLVLFLELKGGSTDNVLRTIKEMFLERPHLADRVCLVSFWPWMLYKVRRMDPKIMCGFTIRREELQYTTSGEPKNQELWKHILAGLVDRAVFWSTHTWLWEVLGISLLLPYKGDILEKRIDPDLWYGRGVRLVTWTVNSDDEKTHFENVLRMPYMTDYVRRQGQRYQADTV
;
A
#
# COMPACT_ATOMS: atom_id res chain seq x y z
N MET A 1 -4.39 26.02 4.66
CA MET A 1 -3.92 25.79 3.28
C MET A 1 -5.06 25.18 2.49
N GLY A 2 -5.57 25.87 1.47
CA GLY A 2 -6.72 25.42 0.68
C GLY A 2 -6.38 24.21 -0.19
N ALA A 3 -7.30 23.25 -0.30
CA ALA A 3 -7.09 22.07 -1.13
C ALA A 3 -6.94 22.46 -2.60
N VAL A 4 -5.87 21.98 -3.26
CA VAL A 4 -5.67 22.20 -4.69
C VAL A 4 -6.65 21.33 -5.48
N SER A 5 -7.41 21.93 -6.40
CA SER A 5 -8.36 21.23 -7.29
C SER A 5 -7.66 20.25 -8.23
N CYS A 6 -8.37 19.22 -8.67
CA CYS A 6 -7.83 18.17 -9.56
C CYS A 6 -7.25 18.76 -10.86
N THR A 7 -7.97 19.71 -11.47
CA THR A 7 -7.54 20.44 -12.67
C THR A 7 -6.23 21.20 -12.45
N ARG A 8 -6.05 21.79 -11.26
CA ARG A 8 -4.83 22.53 -10.92
C ARG A 8 -3.67 21.60 -10.54
N ARG A 9 -3.94 20.36 -10.08
CA ARG A 9 -2.89 19.35 -9.86
C ARG A 9 -2.34 18.76 -11.16
N ARG A 10 -3.16 18.63 -12.21
CA ARG A 10 -2.71 18.25 -13.56
C ARG A 10 -1.79 19.28 -14.24
N LEU A 11 -1.61 20.45 -13.63
CA LEU A 11 -0.64 21.46 -14.05
C LEU A 11 0.71 21.30 -13.35
N PHE A 12 0.77 20.53 -12.27
CA PHE A 12 2.04 20.22 -11.63
C PHE A 12 2.74 19.12 -12.41
N ASP A 13 3.97 19.45 -12.80
CA ASP A 13 4.90 18.50 -13.35
C ASP A 13 5.28 17.48 -12.26
N SER A 14 4.89 16.22 -12.44
CA SER A 14 5.27 15.12 -11.54
C SER A 14 6.69 14.61 -11.82
N HIS A 15 7.34 15.12 -12.87
CA HIS A 15 8.64 14.67 -13.34
C HIS A 15 9.82 15.20 -12.53
N SER A 16 9.71 16.27 -11.76
CA SER A 16 10.88 17.03 -11.24
C SER A 16 11.89 16.22 -10.40
N ILE A 17 11.51 15.04 -9.90
CA ILE A 17 12.38 14.10 -9.18
C ILE A 17 13.07 13.06 -10.10
N TYR A 18 12.59 12.87 -11.32
CA TYR A 18 13.19 12.02 -12.34
C TYR A 18 13.96 12.93 -13.30
N THR A 19 15.25 12.69 -13.52
CA THR A 19 16.10 13.61 -14.32
C THR A 19 16.13 13.26 -15.81
N ARG A 20 15.25 12.37 -16.27
CA ARG A 20 15.27 11.84 -17.64
C ARG A 20 14.28 12.55 -18.55
N SER A 21 14.78 13.16 -19.62
CA SER A 21 13.98 13.89 -20.61
C SER A 21 12.81 13.10 -21.23
N GLU A 22 12.86 11.77 -21.20
CA GLU A 22 11.79 10.89 -21.69
C GLU A 22 10.46 11.03 -20.94
N PHE A 23 10.48 11.57 -19.72
CA PHE A 23 9.28 11.80 -18.91
C PHE A 23 8.91 13.30 -18.82
N ALA A 24 9.50 14.15 -19.65
CA ALA A 24 9.18 15.58 -19.68
C ALA A 24 7.71 15.79 -20.13
N GLY A 25 6.93 16.52 -19.33
CA GLY A 25 5.52 16.78 -19.61
C GLY A 25 4.52 15.78 -19.02
N GLU A 26 5.01 14.77 -18.29
CA GLU A 26 4.18 13.84 -17.54
C GLU A 26 3.35 14.56 -16.46
N ARG A 27 2.11 14.10 -16.26
CA ARG A 27 1.14 14.71 -15.36
C ARG A 27 0.68 13.73 -14.30
N ILE A 28 0.25 14.25 -13.16
CA ILE A 28 -0.40 13.45 -12.12
C ILE A 28 -1.65 12.77 -12.71
N PRO A 29 -1.72 11.43 -12.75
CA PRO A 29 -2.87 10.72 -13.29
C PRO A 29 -4.09 10.89 -12.37
N THR A 30 -5.28 10.85 -12.97
CA THR A 30 -6.52 10.68 -12.20
C THR A 30 -6.76 9.21 -11.90
N LEU A 31 -7.51 8.93 -10.83
CA LEU A 31 -7.93 7.57 -10.48
C LEU A 31 -8.52 6.83 -11.68
N ASN A 32 -9.51 7.39 -12.36
CA ASN A 32 -10.13 6.75 -13.53
C ASN A 32 -9.13 6.46 -14.66
N GLY A 33 -8.19 7.37 -14.92
CA GLY A 33 -7.18 7.15 -15.96
C GLY A 33 -6.19 6.04 -15.58
N ALA A 34 -5.85 5.91 -14.30
CA ALA A 34 -5.05 4.78 -13.82
C ALA A 34 -5.84 3.46 -13.88
N LEU A 35 -7.13 3.48 -13.53
CA LEU A 35 -8.00 2.32 -13.62
C LEU A 35 -8.15 1.85 -15.07
N ASP A 36 -8.35 2.77 -16.03
CA ASP A 36 -8.46 2.45 -17.46
C ASP A 36 -7.23 1.67 -17.95
N VAL A 37 -6.03 2.15 -17.62
CA VAL A 37 -4.77 1.48 -17.99
C VAL A 37 -4.64 0.12 -17.31
N CYS A 38 -4.97 0.02 -16.02
CA CYS A 38 -4.89 -1.25 -15.31
C CYS A 38 -5.90 -2.28 -15.84
N GLU A 39 -7.09 -1.85 -16.27
CA GLU A 39 -8.08 -2.71 -16.90
C GLU A 39 -7.62 -3.18 -18.28
N GLU A 40 -7.07 -2.27 -19.10
CA GLU A 40 -6.51 -2.60 -20.42
C GLU A 40 -5.38 -3.63 -20.33
N LEU A 41 -4.55 -3.53 -19.30
CA LEU A 41 -3.41 -4.42 -19.05
C LEU A 41 -3.74 -5.65 -18.20
N ASP A 42 -5.01 -5.88 -17.87
CA ASP A 42 -5.47 -7.01 -17.05
C ASP A 42 -4.79 -7.12 -15.67
N LEU A 43 -4.53 -5.99 -15.01
CA LEU A 43 -3.80 -5.93 -13.74
C LEU A 43 -4.73 -6.04 -12.51
N VAL A 44 -4.16 -6.59 -11.44
CA VAL A 44 -4.73 -6.53 -10.07
C VAL A 44 -4.11 -5.33 -9.35
N LEU A 45 -4.94 -4.54 -8.66
CA LEU A 45 -4.50 -3.30 -8.02
C LEU A 45 -4.53 -3.40 -6.50
N PHE A 46 -3.45 -2.92 -5.88
CA PHE A 46 -3.44 -2.52 -4.48
C PHE A 46 -3.58 -1.00 -4.42
N LEU A 47 -4.79 -0.54 -4.13
CA LEU A 47 -5.11 0.89 -4.10
C LEU A 47 -4.94 1.42 -2.67
N GLU A 48 -3.85 2.12 -2.43
CA GLU A 48 -3.52 2.66 -1.12
C GLU A 48 -4.34 3.93 -0.79
N LEU A 49 -5.09 3.87 0.31
CA LEU A 49 -5.88 4.98 0.83
C LEU A 49 -5.00 5.90 1.69
N LYS A 50 -4.45 6.94 1.07
CA LYS A 50 -3.63 7.97 1.73
C LYS A 50 -4.39 9.26 2.02
N GLY A 51 -4.56 9.58 3.30
CA GLY A 51 -4.93 10.92 3.80
C GLY A 51 -6.19 11.57 3.20
N GLY A 52 -6.46 12.82 3.57
CA GLY A 52 -7.61 13.60 3.07
C GLY A 52 -8.90 13.44 3.88
N SER A 53 -9.95 14.14 3.45
CA SER A 53 -11.28 14.03 4.07
C SER A 53 -11.80 12.60 3.88
N THR A 54 -12.02 11.89 4.98
CA THR A 54 -12.51 10.51 4.96
C THR A 54 -13.78 10.37 4.13
N ASP A 55 -14.71 11.30 4.26
CA ASP A 55 -16.00 11.22 3.57
C ASP A 55 -15.86 11.38 2.06
N ASN A 56 -14.86 12.16 1.61
CA ASN A 56 -14.56 12.26 0.18
C ASN A 56 -13.95 10.97 -0.34
N VAL A 57 -13.01 10.37 0.41
CA VAL A 57 -12.40 9.08 0.03
C VAL A 57 -13.46 7.99 -0.08
N LEU A 58 -14.33 7.85 0.92
CA LEU A 58 -15.40 6.86 0.92
C LEU A 58 -16.39 7.09 -0.23
N ARG A 59 -16.76 8.35 -0.51
CA ARG A 59 -17.64 8.68 -1.63
C ARG A 59 -17.00 8.28 -2.96
N THR A 60 -15.73 8.62 -3.18
CA THR A 60 -15.00 8.26 -4.40
C THR A 60 -14.89 6.74 -4.57
N ILE A 61 -14.61 5.99 -3.49
CA ILE A 61 -14.60 4.53 -3.54
C ILE A 61 -15.98 3.98 -3.91
N LYS A 62 -17.04 4.52 -3.31
CA LYS A 62 -18.41 4.11 -3.60
C LYS A 62 -18.78 4.36 -5.06
N GLU A 63 -18.50 5.56 -5.57
CA GLU A 63 -18.72 5.94 -6.96
C GLU A 63 -17.92 5.02 -7.90
N MET A 64 -16.65 4.75 -7.61
CA MET A 64 -15.79 3.86 -8.38
C MET A 64 -16.40 2.46 -8.54
N PHE A 65 -16.85 1.82 -7.44
CA PHE A 65 -17.45 0.48 -7.51
C PHE A 65 -18.87 0.48 -8.09
N LEU A 66 -19.61 1.58 -7.99
CA LEU A 66 -20.92 1.73 -8.65
C LEU A 66 -20.77 1.84 -10.17
N GLU A 67 -19.78 2.62 -10.62
CA GLU A 67 -19.50 2.82 -12.05
C GLU A 67 -18.82 1.59 -12.68
N ARG A 68 -18.00 0.86 -11.91
CA ARG A 68 -17.22 -0.29 -12.38
C ARG A 68 -17.30 -1.48 -11.42
N PRO A 69 -18.44 -2.20 -11.35
CA PRO A 69 -18.63 -3.27 -10.37
C PRO A 69 -17.64 -4.42 -10.48
N HIS A 70 -17.13 -4.71 -11.68
CA HIS A 70 -16.13 -5.77 -11.93
C HIS A 70 -14.77 -5.48 -11.29
N LEU A 71 -14.50 -4.24 -10.87
CA LEU A 71 -13.30 -3.93 -10.09
C LEU A 71 -13.28 -4.62 -8.72
N ALA A 72 -14.41 -5.09 -8.21
CA ALA A 72 -14.49 -5.79 -6.93
C ALA A 72 -13.60 -7.05 -6.88
N ASP A 73 -13.38 -7.69 -8.04
CA ASP A 73 -12.54 -8.89 -8.15
C ASP A 73 -11.06 -8.58 -8.39
N ARG A 74 -10.72 -7.31 -8.67
CA ARG A 74 -9.38 -6.88 -9.12
C ARG A 74 -8.72 -5.85 -8.22
N VAL A 75 -9.48 -5.17 -7.38
CA VAL A 75 -8.97 -4.08 -6.53
C VAL A 75 -9.04 -4.51 -5.07
N CYS A 76 -7.88 -4.52 -4.42
CA CYS A 76 -7.80 -4.57 -2.97
C CYS A 76 -7.45 -3.18 -2.44
N LEU A 77 -8.32 -2.64 -1.59
CA LEU A 77 -8.08 -1.36 -0.91
C LEU A 77 -7.15 -1.58 0.27
N VAL A 78 -6.04 -0.84 0.30
CA VAL A 78 -5.03 -0.98 1.35
C VAL A 78 -4.82 0.31 2.12
N SER A 79 -4.49 0.23 3.41
CA SER A 79 -4.19 1.42 4.21
C SER A 79 -3.34 1.08 5.43
N PHE A 80 -2.57 2.05 5.90
CA PHE A 80 -1.93 2.05 7.22
C PHE A 80 -2.89 2.40 8.36
N TRP A 81 -4.11 2.86 8.04
CA TRP A 81 -5.07 3.36 9.03
C TRP A 81 -6.24 2.39 9.23
N PRO A 82 -6.27 1.62 10.33
CA PRO A 82 -7.34 0.65 10.61
C PRO A 82 -8.75 1.23 10.50
N TRP A 83 -8.95 2.44 11.01
CA TRP A 83 -10.25 3.10 11.01
C TRP A 83 -10.77 3.38 9.59
N MET A 84 -9.87 3.56 8.61
CA MET A 84 -10.26 3.79 7.21
C MET A 84 -10.84 2.50 6.62
N LEU A 85 -10.14 1.38 6.82
CA LEU A 85 -10.60 0.07 6.37
C LEU A 85 -11.91 -0.32 7.04
N TYR A 86 -12.07 -0.04 8.34
CA TYR A 86 -13.32 -0.25 9.04
C TYR A 86 -14.48 0.51 8.38
N LYS A 87 -14.27 1.78 8.03
CA LYS A 87 -15.31 2.59 7.35
C LYS A 87 -15.63 2.07 5.95
N VAL A 88 -14.61 1.64 5.19
CA VAL A 88 -14.79 0.99 3.88
C VAL A 88 -15.62 -0.28 4.03
N ARG A 89 -15.26 -1.18 4.95
CA ARG A 89 -16.01 -2.43 5.21
C ARG A 89 -17.43 -2.19 5.67
N ARG A 90 -17.67 -1.16 6.48
CA ARG A 90 -19.03 -0.77 6.87
C ARG A 90 -19.85 -0.23 5.72
N MET A 91 -19.21 0.46 4.77
CA MET A 91 -19.87 0.98 3.58
C MET A 91 -20.27 -0.15 2.64
N ASP A 92 -19.35 -1.10 2.38
CA ASP A 92 -19.64 -2.31 1.62
C ASP A 92 -18.74 -3.47 2.08
N PRO A 93 -19.31 -4.55 2.66
CA PRO A 93 -18.56 -5.71 3.13
C PRO A 93 -18.08 -6.63 2.00
N LYS A 94 -18.40 -6.37 0.73
CA LYS A 94 -17.88 -7.15 -0.40
C LYS A 94 -16.52 -6.64 -0.88
N ILE A 95 -16.16 -5.40 -0.55
CA ILE A 95 -14.89 -4.80 -0.99
C ILE A 95 -13.72 -5.48 -0.29
N MET A 96 -12.78 -5.99 -1.08
CA MET A 96 -11.55 -6.58 -0.57
C MET A 96 -10.67 -5.52 0.10
N CYS A 97 -10.30 -5.77 1.35
CA CYS A 97 -9.47 -4.86 2.14
C CYS A 97 -8.17 -5.56 2.57
N GLY A 98 -7.07 -4.82 2.50
CA GLY A 98 -5.77 -5.25 2.98
C GLY A 98 -5.18 -4.28 3.99
N PHE A 99 -4.62 -4.77 5.09
CA PHE A 99 -4.05 -3.89 6.11
C PHE A 99 -2.54 -3.78 5.96
N THR A 100 -2.04 -2.56 5.77
CA THR A 100 -0.60 -2.30 5.69
C THR A 100 -0.06 -2.02 7.08
N ILE A 101 0.97 -2.76 7.49
CA ILE A 101 1.52 -2.66 8.83
C ILE A 101 3.04 -2.66 8.80
N ARG A 102 3.60 -1.83 9.67
CA ARG A 102 5.01 -1.81 10.01
C ARG A 102 5.13 -1.52 11.49
N ARG A 103 5.98 -2.25 12.18
CA ARG A 103 6.33 -1.89 13.55
C ARG A 103 6.98 -0.51 13.57
N GLU A 104 6.59 0.30 14.56
CA GLU A 104 7.12 1.65 14.75
C GLU A 104 6.81 2.62 13.59
N GLU A 105 5.71 2.37 12.86
CA GLU A 105 5.29 3.19 11.73
C GLU A 105 5.04 4.65 12.12
N LEU A 106 4.47 4.93 13.30
CA LEU A 106 4.26 6.31 13.77
C LEU A 106 5.53 6.94 14.33
N GLN A 107 6.48 6.14 14.84
CA GLN A 107 7.73 6.63 15.41
C GLN A 107 8.77 6.98 14.34
N TYR A 108 8.98 6.12 13.35
CA TYR A 108 10.10 6.21 12.43
C TYR A 108 9.67 6.19 10.96
N THR A 109 10.37 7.00 10.16
CA THR A 109 10.32 6.89 8.69
C THR A 109 10.90 5.56 8.23
N THR A 110 10.69 5.19 6.97
CA THR A 110 11.30 3.99 6.36
C THR A 110 12.83 4.06 6.40
N SER A 111 13.39 5.27 6.38
CA SER A 111 14.83 5.52 6.49
C SER A 111 15.38 5.44 7.91
N GLY A 112 14.53 5.26 8.93
CA GLY A 112 14.92 5.18 10.34
C GLY A 112 14.92 6.52 11.09
N GLU A 113 14.66 7.63 10.42
CA GLU A 113 14.57 8.95 11.05
C GLU A 113 13.29 9.11 11.90
N PRO A 114 13.33 9.73 13.09
CA PRO A 114 12.14 10.00 13.88
C PRO A 114 11.14 10.92 13.16
N LYS A 115 9.86 10.54 13.14
CA LYS A 115 8.78 11.36 12.55
C LYS A 115 8.39 12.57 13.41
N ASN A 116 8.64 12.50 14.71
CA ASN A 116 8.38 13.58 15.67
C ASN A 116 9.69 13.91 16.39
N GLN A 117 10.01 15.21 16.49
CA GLN A 117 11.19 15.68 17.20
C GLN A 117 10.93 15.84 18.71
N GLU A 118 9.67 16.06 19.09
CA GLU A 118 9.27 16.24 20.48
C GLU A 118 9.16 14.88 21.21
N LEU A 119 9.89 14.74 22.32
CA LEU A 119 10.02 13.48 23.06
C LEU A 119 8.66 12.87 23.46
N TRP A 120 7.72 13.69 23.94
CA TRP A 120 6.41 13.19 24.37
C TRP A 120 5.58 12.67 23.20
N LYS A 121 5.66 13.31 22.02
CA LYS A 121 4.99 12.82 20.80
C LYS A 121 5.62 11.51 20.34
N HIS A 122 6.95 11.41 20.42
CA HIS A 122 7.67 10.20 20.07
C HIS A 122 7.31 9.02 20.99
N ILE A 123 7.23 9.25 22.31
CA ILE A 123 6.79 8.23 23.28
C ILE A 123 5.35 7.81 23.01
N LEU A 124 4.45 8.77 22.83
CA LEU A 124 3.04 8.48 22.54
C LEU A 124 2.89 7.68 21.24
N ALA A 125 3.61 8.08 20.18
CA ALA A 125 3.65 7.35 18.92
C ALA A 125 4.07 5.90 19.11
N GLY A 126 5.10 5.63 19.93
CA GLY A 126 5.55 4.26 20.19
C GLY A 126 4.57 3.40 20.98
N LEU A 127 3.84 4.01 21.94
CA LEU A 127 2.76 3.32 22.63
C LEU A 127 1.62 2.97 21.67
N VAL A 128 1.24 3.90 20.79
CA VAL A 128 0.20 3.66 19.78
C VAL A 128 0.64 2.60 18.78
N ASP A 129 1.87 2.66 18.27
CA ASP A 129 2.41 1.64 17.35
C ASP A 129 2.37 0.24 17.98
N ARG A 130 2.81 0.11 19.23
CA ARG A 130 2.78 -1.17 19.94
C ARG A 130 1.35 -1.67 20.14
N ALA A 131 0.42 -0.78 20.50
CA ALA A 131 -0.98 -1.11 20.68
C ALA A 131 -1.64 -1.56 19.37
N VAL A 132 -1.42 -0.84 18.26
CA VAL A 132 -1.94 -1.21 16.94
C VAL A 132 -1.33 -2.54 16.50
N PHE A 133 -0.02 -2.72 16.63
CA PHE A 133 0.65 -3.95 16.23
C PHE A 133 0.15 -5.16 17.02
N TRP A 134 0.05 -5.04 18.35
CA TRP A 134 -0.54 -6.08 19.20
C TRP A 134 -2.01 -6.36 18.85
N SER A 135 -2.82 -5.32 18.66
CA SER A 135 -4.24 -5.47 18.30
C SER A 135 -4.40 -6.21 16.98
N THR A 136 -3.53 -5.94 16.01
CA THR A 136 -3.49 -6.62 14.70
C THR A 136 -3.28 -8.12 14.84
N HIS A 137 -2.38 -8.55 15.73
CA HIS A 137 -2.11 -9.98 15.93
C HIS A 137 -3.23 -10.71 16.66
N THR A 138 -4.07 -9.98 17.40
CA THR A 138 -5.05 -10.55 18.32
C THR A 138 -6.46 -10.55 17.74
N TRP A 139 -7.03 -9.38 17.46
CA TRP A 139 -8.46 -9.24 17.13
C TRP A 139 -8.77 -8.26 16.00
N LEU A 140 -7.89 -7.28 15.76
CA LEU A 140 -8.19 -6.17 14.85
C LEU A 140 -8.36 -6.63 13.41
N TRP A 141 -7.59 -7.61 12.95
CA TRP A 141 -7.70 -8.17 11.60
C TRP A 141 -9.11 -8.72 11.29
N GLU A 142 -9.75 -9.35 12.27
CA GLU A 142 -11.08 -9.93 12.15
C GLU A 142 -12.15 -8.83 12.12
N VAL A 143 -12.02 -7.82 13.01
CA VAL A 143 -12.91 -6.65 13.03
C VAL A 143 -12.83 -5.84 11.74
N LEU A 144 -11.63 -5.71 11.18
CA LEU A 144 -11.41 -5.08 9.87
C LEU A 144 -11.81 -5.99 8.71
N GLY A 145 -12.09 -7.27 8.96
CA GLY A 145 -12.36 -8.26 7.93
C GLY A 145 -11.30 -8.25 6.83
N ILE A 146 -10.02 -8.19 7.14
CA ILE A 146 -9.00 -8.14 6.08
C ILE A 146 -8.78 -9.53 5.47
N SER A 147 -8.57 -9.56 4.15
CA SER A 147 -8.17 -10.78 3.44
C SER A 147 -6.68 -10.79 3.10
N LEU A 148 -6.04 -9.62 3.22
CA LEU A 148 -4.64 -9.40 2.92
C LEU A 148 -3.99 -8.60 4.06
N LEU A 149 -2.79 -8.99 4.46
CA LEU A 149 -1.94 -8.19 5.34
C LEU A 149 -0.65 -7.86 4.58
N LEU A 150 -0.23 -6.61 4.66
CA LEU A 150 0.94 -6.10 3.98
C LEU A 150 2.00 -5.70 5.02
N PRO A 151 2.77 -6.67 5.55
CA PRO A 151 3.78 -6.40 6.56
C PRO A 151 5.07 -5.86 5.96
N TYR A 152 5.73 -4.95 6.67
CA TYR A 152 7.09 -4.54 6.34
C TYR A 152 8.04 -5.74 6.37
N LYS A 153 8.97 -5.84 5.40
CA LYS A 153 9.89 -6.98 5.27
C LYS A 153 10.68 -7.27 6.55
N GLY A 154 11.07 -6.24 7.29
CA GLY A 154 11.80 -6.39 8.55
C GLY A 154 10.97 -7.13 9.60
N ASP A 155 9.65 -6.94 9.64
CA ASP A 155 8.79 -7.63 10.61
C ASP A 155 8.66 -9.12 10.31
N ILE A 156 8.84 -9.54 9.05
CA ILE A 156 8.90 -10.94 8.65
C ILE A 156 10.28 -11.53 8.97
N LEU A 157 11.36 -10.85 8.57
CA LEU A 157 12.74 -11.32 8.78
C LEU A 157 13.09 -11.44 10.28
N GLU A 158 12.57 -10.53 11.09
CA GLU A 158 12.72 -10.55 12.55
C GLU A 158 11.71 -11.46 13.26
N LYS A 159 10.90 -12.23 12.50
CA LYS A 159 9.88 -13.17 13.04
C LYS A 159 8.87 -12.52 13.97
N ARG A 160 8.60 -11.23 13.79
CA ARG A 160 7.53 -10.50 14.51
C ARG A 160 6.17 -10.84 13.93
N ILE A 161 6.13 -11.22 12.65
CA ILE A 161 4.96 -11.71 11.93
C ILE A 161 5.29 -13.10 11.38
N ASP A 162 4.45 -14.09 11.73
CA ASP A 162 4.58 -15.47 11.26
C ASP A 162 3.59 -15.76 10.11
N PRO A 163 4.06 -16.01 8.88
CA PRO A 163 3.21 -16.30 7.74
C PRO A 163 2.23 -17.45 7.94
N ASP A 164 2.66 -18.55 8.59
CA ASP A 164 1.84 -19.75 8.71
C ASP A 164 0.61 -19.50 9.59
N LEU A 165 0.79 -18.70 10.65
CA LEU A 165 -0.29 -18.25 11.53
C LEU A 165 -1.35 -17.44 10.75
N TRP A 166 -0.92 -16.54 9.87
CA TRP A 166 -1.83 -15.71 9.08
C TRP A 166 -2.53 -16.50 7.97
N TYR A 167 -1.81 -17.42 7.31
CA TYR A 167 -2.41 -18.32 6.33
C TYR A 167 -3.46 -19.24 6.97
N GLY A 168 -3.22 -19.73 8.19
CA GLY A 168 -4.21 -20.49 8.97
C GLY A 168 -5.47 -19.69 9.31
N ARG A 169 -5.38 -18.35 9.36
CA ARG A 169 -6.51 -17.43 9.55
C ARG A 169 -7.22 -17.06 8.24
N GLY A 170 -6.79 -17.62 7.11
CA GLY A 170 -7.31 -17.25 5.80
C GLY A 170 -6.87 -15.87 5.30
N VAL A 171 -5.86 -15.27 5.93
CA VAL A 171 -5.31 -13.96 5.55
C VAL A 171 -4.01 -14.19 4.77
N ARG A 172 -3.91 -13.63 3.56
CA ARG A 172 -2.70 -13.72 2.74
C ARG A 172 -1.72 -12.60 3.09
N LEU A 173 -0.44 -12.82 2.80
CA LEU A 173 0.63 -11.86 3.07
C LEU A 173 1.29 -11.41 1.77
N VAL A 174 1.52 -10.11 1.62
CA VAL A 174 2.40 -9.53 0.59
C VAL A 174 3.31 -8.49 1.26
N THR A 175 4.61 -8.74 1.30
CA THR A 175 5.53 -7.85 2.04
C THR A 175 6.01 -6.65 1.21
N TRP A 176 6.55 -5.62 1.86
CA TRP A 176 7.08 -4.44 1.20
C TRP A 176 8.23 -3.80 2.01
N THR A 177 9.11 -2.99 1.44
CA THR A 177 9.49 -2.95 0.01
C THR A 177 10.83 -3.68 -0.14
N VAL A 178 10.84 -4.73 -0.94
CA VAL A 178 11.99 -5.62 -1.14
C VAL A 178 12.80 -5.12 -2.32
N ASN A 179 14.01 -4.66 -2.02
CA ASN A 179 14.79 -3.81 -2.92
C ASN A 179 16.27 -4.21 -3.03
N SER A 180 16.65 -5.41 -2.60
CA SER A 180 17.90 -6.01 -3.07
C SER A 180 17.62 -7.33 -3.78
N ASP A 181 18.45 -7.69 -4.78
CA ASP A 181 18.24 -8.94 -5.52
C ASP A 181 18.43 -10.18 -4.63
N ASP A 182 19.27 -10.06 -3.61
CA ASP A 182 19.44 -11.08 -2.57
C ASP A 182 18.18 -11.22 -1.72
N GLU A 183 17.59 -10.10 -1.28
CA GLU A 183 16.31 -10.13 -0.55
C GLU A 183 15.20 -10.71 -1.43
N LYS A 184 15.08 -10.31 -2.71
CA LYS A 184 14.11 -10.87 -3.65
C LYS A 184 14.26 -12.38 -3.77
N THR A 185 15.48 -12.84 -3.99
CA THR A 185 15.80 -14.27 -4.08
C THR A 185 15.44 -15.01 -2.78
N HIS A 186 15.68 -14.39 -1.63
CA HIS A 186 15.30 -14.95 -0.34
C HIS A 186 13.79 -15.05 -0.16
N PHE A 187 13.04 -13.97 -0.46
CA PHE A 187 11.58 -13.96 -0.36
C PHE A 187 10.93 -14.94 -1.35
N GLU A 188 11.46 -15.09 -2.57
CA GLU A 188 10.95 -16.01 -3.59
C GLU A 188 11.27 -17.47 -3.29
N ASN A 189 12.55 -17.78 -3.08
CA ASN A 189 13.02 -19.17 -3.09
C ASN A 189 13.00 -19.81 -1.70
N VAL A 190 13.20 -19.01 -0.65
CA VAL A 190 13.27 -19.50 0.73
C VAL A 190 11.92 -19.31 1.42
N LEU A 191 11.44 -18.07 1.51
CA LEU A 191 10.19 -17.76 2.22
C LEU A 191 8.93 -18.03 1.39
N ARG A 192 9.08 -18.17 0.05
CA ARG A 192 7.98 -18.39 -0.90
C ARG A 192 6.82 -17.41 -0.70
N MET A 193 7.16 -16.15 -0.45
CA MET A 193 6.20 -15.11 -0.12
C MET A 193 6.25 -13.99 -1.18
N PRO A 194 5.09 -13.52 -1.67
CA PRO A 194 5.05 -12.40 -2.60
C PRO A 194 5.49 -11.10 -1.92
N TYR A 195 6.04 -10.18 -2.72
CA TYR A 195 6.58 -8.91 -2.25
C TYR A 195 6.32 -7.77 -3.24
N MET A 196 6.36 -6.54 -2.74
CA MET A 196 6.38 -5.30 -3.51
C MET A 196 7.81 -4.78 -3.61
N THR A 197 8.15 -4.18 -4.74
CA THR A 197 9.49 -3.66 -5.04
C THR A 197 9.39 -2.37 -5.84
N ASP A 198 10.34 -1.46 -5.64
CA ASP A 198 10.43 -0.22 -6.43
C ASP A 198 11.05 -0.48 -7.81
N TYR A 199 11.72 -1.61 -8.01
CA TYR A 199 12.33 -1.96 -9.29
C TYR A 199 11.96 -3.40 -9.68
N VAL A 200 11.10 -3.56 -10.67
CA VAL A 200 10.55 -4.87 -11.06
C VAL A 200 11.62 -5.82 -11.59
N ARG A 201 12.62 -5.29 -12.30
CA ARG A 201 13.72 -6.09 -12.88
C ARG A 201 14.81 -6.38 -11.86
N ARG A 202 15.60 -7.44 -12.07
CA ARG A 202 16.84 -7.64 -11.31
C ARG A 202 17.95 -6.76 -11.87
N GLN A 203 18.91 -6.37 -11.03
CA GLN A 203 20.07 -5.60 -11.48
C GLN A 203 20.83 -6.41 -12.54
N GLY A 204 20.97 -5.86 -13.76
CA GLY A 204 21.65 -6.51 -14.89
C GLY A 204 20.75 -7.01 -16.02
N GLN A 205 19.42 -7.09 -15.85
CA GLN A 205 18.50 -7.35 -16.97
C GLN A 205 18.25 -6.07 -17.78
N ARG A 206 19.03 -5.88 -18.87
CA ARG A 206 18.79 -4.79 -19.84
C ARG A 206 17.49 -5.02 -20.61
N TYR A 207 16.83 -3.92 -20.99
CA TYR A 207 15.71 -3.92 -21.94
C TYR A 207 16.22 -4.38 -23.32
N GLN A 208 15.81 -5.57 -23.77
CA GLN A 208 15.75 -5.83 -25.20
C GLN A 208 14.41 -5.26 -25.66
N ALA A 209 14.48 -4.18 -26.44
CA ALA A 209 13.30 -3.75 -27.18
C ALA A 209 13.05 -4.83 -28.22
N ASP A 210 11.95 -5.57 -28.09
CA ASP A 210 11.46 -6.37 -29.20
C ASP A 210 11.16 -5.39 -30.33
N THR A 211 12.09 -5.33 -31.27
CA THR A 211 11.94 -4.53 -32.48
C THR A 211 11.04 -5.37 -33.38
N VAL A 212 9.74 -5.05 -33.35
CA VAL A 212 8.78 -5.54 -34.34
C VAL A 212 8.88 -4.68 -35.59
#